data_AF-A0A8C5WQ32-F1
#
_entry.id   AF-A0A8C5WQ32-F1
#
_cell.length_a   1.000
_cell.length_b   1.000
_cell.length_c   1.000
_cell.angle_alpha   90.00
_cell.angle_beta   90.00
_cell.angle_gamma   90.00
#
_symmetry.space_group_name_H-M   'P 1'
#
loop_
_entity.id
_entity.type
_entity.pdbx_description
1 polymer ?
#
loop_
_entity_poly.entity_id
_entity_poly.type
_entity_poly.pdbx_seq_one_letter_code
_entity_poly.pdbx_strand_id
1 'polypeptide(L)'
;MAAMKHLREACVRAGFTPLIIKRLATIVPNVSQVDNSSNFLNNIPHRKHPGILHLKCVKLPPELVQAISFWVAQSPIRDMEKKSKSFSNYLWSRKRPIELKDLRKKAQLLEQKLRKDAEVLVQQKGGSLDESDKLKQKVLTAIRQTTFHWEELKYTEELSFLYMVSRMDANYAAVSRAFHEIQKRVPDFQPKTLLDFGSGTGAVSWAAHNIWGESLKEYMNIDCSVHMLSLAEKLMRAGNFL
;
A
#
# COMPACT_ATOMS: atom_id res chain seq x y z
N MET A 1 16.05 -17.17 27.06
CA MET A 1 15.99 -16.92 25.59
C MET A 1 15.88 -18.18 24.72
N ALA A 2 15.35 -19.30 25.23
CA ALA A 2 15.09 -20.52 24.41
C ALA A 2 13.59 -20.84 24.20
N ALA A 3 12.67 -20.17 24.92
CA ALA A 3 11.24 -20.52 24.91
C ALA A 3 10.46 -20.01 23.67
N MET A 4 10.92 -18.97 22.97
CA MET A 4 10.20 -18.43 21.81
C MET A 4 10.51 -19.12 20.48
N LYS A 5 11.59 -19.92 20.41
CA LYS A 5 11.92 -20.70 19.20
C LYS A 5 11.03 -21.95 19.07
N HIS A 6 10.62 -22.54 20.19
CA HIS A 6 9.77 -23.74 20.22
C HIS A 6 8.30 -23.50 19.87
N LEU A 7 7.75 -22.30 20.12
CA LEU A 7 6.36 -21.97 19.76
C LEU A 7 6.14 -21.79 18.25
N ARG A 8 7.16 -21.34 17.51
CA ARG A 8 7.09 -21.21 16.05
C ARG A 8 7.17 -22.56 15.32
N GLU A 9 7.91 -23.53 15.87
CA GLU A 9 8.01 -24.87 15.28
C GLU A 9 6.80 -25.78 15.61
N ALA A 10 6.13 -25.54 16.75
CA ALA A 10 4.92 -26.30 17.12
C ALA A 10 3.71 -25.99 16.22
N CYS A 11 3.53 -24.73 15.79
CA CYS A 11 2.43 -24.36 14.89
C CYS A 11 2.57 -24.91 13.46
N VAL A 12 3.80 -25.18 13.00
CA VAL A 12 4.03 -25.73 11.65
C VAL A 12 3.65 -27.22 11.58
N ARG A 13 3.72 -27.95 12.70
CA ARG A 13 3.36 -29.39 12.75
C ARG A 13 1.86 -29.66 12.88
N ALA A 14 1.03 -28.64 13.10
CA ALA A 14 -0.41 -28.78 13.27
C ALA A 14 -1.23 -28.49 11.99
N GLY A 15 -0.59 -28.25 10.83
CA GLY A 15 -1.28 -28.13 9.54
C GLY A 15 -2.21 -26.90 9.37
N PHE A 16 -2.26 -25.99 10.35
CA PHE A 16 -3.07 -24.78 10.26
C PHE A 16 -2.20 -23.55 9.96
N THR A 17 -2.01 -23.26 8.67
CA THR A 17 -1.69 -21.90 8.23
C THR A 17 -3.01 -21.14 8.08
N PRO A 18 -3.28 -20.06 8.86
CA PRO A 18 -4.31 -19.12 8.45
C PRO A 18 -3.70 -18.29 7.31
N LEU A 19 -3.79 -18.81 6.09
CA LEU A 19 -3.65 -18.00 4.89
C LEU A 19 -4.83 -17.01 4.92
N ILE A 20 -4.65 -15.86 5.58
CA ILE A 20 -5.50 -14.71 5.33
C ILE A 20 -5.11 -14.20 3.96
N ILE A 21 -5.61 -14.86 2.91
CA ILE A 21 -5.66 -14.32 1.55
C ILE A 21 -6.62 -13.14 1.63
N LYS A 22 -6.12 -11.98 2.02
CA LYS A 22 -6.79 -10.71 1.69
C LYS A 22 -6.89 -10.72 0.18
N ARG A 23 -8.13 -10.70 -0.35
CA ARG A 23 -8.40 -10.77 -1.79
C ARG A 23 -7.43 -9.84 -2.53
N LEU A 24 -6.39 -10.41 -3.14
CA LEU A 24 -5.76 -9.79 -4.29
C LEU A 24 -6.89 -9.45 -5.26
N ALA A 25 -6.78 -8.32 -5.96
CA ALA A 25 -7.69 -7.97 -7.05
C ALA A 25 -8.02 -9.26 -7.80
N THR A 26 -9.30 -9.66 -7.77
CA THR A 26 -9.73 -10.94 -8.32
C THR A 26 -9.25 -10.96 -9.75
N ILE A 27 -8.26 -11.79 -10.05
CA ILE A 27 -7.88 -12.08 -11.43
C ILE A 27 -9.18 -12.54 -12.06
N VAL A 28 -9.71 -11.75 -12.99
CA VAL A 28 -10.92 -12.10 -13.73
C VAL A 28 -10.58 -13.43 -14.41
N PRO A 29 -11.21 -14.57 -14.03
CA PRO A 29 -10.68 -15.89 -14.36
C PRO A 29 -10.54 -16.17 -15.85
N ASN A 30 -11.22 -15.38 -16.69
CA ASN A 30 -11.39 -15.64 -18.10
C ASN A 30 -10.88 -14.52 -19.04
N VAL A 31 -10.10 -13.54 -18.55
CA VAL A 31 -9.71 -12.38 -19.41
C VAL A 31 -8.21 -12.21 -19.62
N SER A 32 -7.34 -12.85 -18.84
CA SER A 32 -5.90 -12.87 -19.15
C SER A 32 -5.49 -14.14 -19.90
N GLN A 33 -6.19 -14.48 -20.98
CA GLN A 33 -5.59 -15.34 -22.00
C GLN A 33 -4.56 -14.48 -22.73
N VAL A 34 -3.29 -14.60 -22.34
CA VAL A 34 -2.20 -14.04 -23.13
C VAL A 34 -2.19 -14.81 -24.44
N ASP A 35 -2.44 -14.09 -25.53
CA ASP A 35 -2.47 -14.65 -26.88
C ASP A 35 -1.07 -15.19 -27.25
N ASN A 36 -0.87 -16.49 -27.04
CA ASN A 36 0.32 -17.22 -27.47
C ASN A 36 0.24 -17.64 -28.96
N SER A 37 -0.86 -17.33 -29.66
CA SER A 37 -1.05 -17.65 -31.08
C SER A 37 -0.63 -16.50 -31.99
N SER A 38 -0.64 -15.25 -31.48
CA SER A 38 0.01 -14.14 -32.16
C SER A 38 1.53 -14.38 -32.28
N ASN A 39 2.09 -14.07 -33.44
CA ASN A 39 3.54 -14.13 -33.67
C ASN A 39 4.33 -13.06 -32.88
N PHE A 40 3.70 -12.40 -31.89
CA PHE A 40 4.28 -11.33 -31.07
C PHE A 40 5.59 -11.75 -30.39
N LEU A 41 5.68 -13.02 -29.96
CA LEU A 41 6.88 -13.58 -29.34
C LEU A 41 7.76 -14.38 -30.31
N ASN A 42 7.52 -14.30 -31.63
CA ASN A 42 8.24 -15.08 -32.65
C ASN A 42 8.33 -16.58 -32.32
N ASN A 43 7.22 -17.20 -31.90
CA ASN A 43 7.14 -18.59 -31.45
C ASN A 43 7.99 -18.96 -30.21
N ILE A 44 8.55 -17.99 -29.49
CA ILE A 44 9.20 -18.24 -28.19
C ILE A 44 8.12 -18.49 -27.14
N PRO A 45 8.15 -19.62 -26.41
CA PRO A 45 7.22 -19.84 -25.31
C PRO A 45 7.30 -18.69 -24.30
N HIS A 46 6.16 -18.15 -23.87
CA HIS A 46 6.12 -16.99 -22.95
C HIS A 46 7.03 -17.15 -21.72
N ARG A 47 7.17 -18.37 -21.17
CA ARG A 47 8.04 -18.67 -20.00
C ARG A 47 9.54 -18.65 -20.29
N LYS A 48 9.95 -18.70 -21.56
CA LYS A 48 11.34 -18.64 -22.02
C LYS A 48 11.67 -17.30 -22.67
N HIS A 49 10.79 -16.31 -22.54
CA HIS A 49 10.99 -14.99 -23.14
C HIS A 49 12.24 -14.32 -22.54
N PRO A 50 13.14 -13.73 -23.36
CA PRO A 50 14.38 -13.10 -22.88
C PRO A 50 14.16 -11.93 -21.92
N GLY A 51 12.97 -11.32 -21.95
CA GLY A 51 12.58 -10.28 -21.00
C GLY A 51 12.29 -10.77 -19.58
N ILE A 52 12.18 -12.10 -19.36
CA ILE A 52 11.97 -12.68 -18.03
C ILE A 52 13.27 -12.62 -17.24
N LEU A 53 13.28 -11.81 -16.19
CA LEU A 53 14.37 -11.73 -15.24
C LEU A 53 13.94 -12.37 -13.92
N HIS A 54 14.64 -13.44 -13.53
CA HIS A 54 14.37 -14.15 -12.30
C HIS A 54 15.09 -13.51 -11.11
N LEU A 55 14.30 -13.02 -10.15
CA LEU A 55 14.78 -12.53 -8.87
C LEU A 55 14.25 -13.41 -7.74
N LYS A 56 15.16 -13.89 -6.89
CA LYS A 56 14.79 -14.64 -5.68
C LYS A 56 14.04 -13.74 -4.69
N CYS A 57 13.36 -14.35 -3.72
CA CYS A 57 12.70 -13.61 -2.65
C CYS A 57 13.71 -12.67 -1.97
N VAL A 58 13.40 -11.37 -2.03
CA VAL A 58 14.23 -10.30 -1.48
C VAL A 58 13.98 -10.20 0.02
N LYS A 59 15.05 -10.03 0.80
CA LYS A 59 15.00 -9.75 2.23
C LYS A 59 15.57 -8.37 2.50
N LEU A 60 15.10 -7.73 3.57
CA LEU A 60 15.71 -6.48 4.04
C LEU A 60 17.18 -6.72 4.43
N PRO A 61 18.08 -5.73 4.22
CA PRO A 61 19.45 -5.80 4.68
C PRO A 61 19.53 -6.01 6.20
N PRO A 62 20.48 -6.83 6.68
CA PRO A 62 20.57 -7.16 8.10
C PRO A 62 20.80 -5.92 8.99
N GLU A 63 21.53 -4.92 8.49
CA GLU A 63 21.77 -3.64 9.17
C GLU A 63 20.45 -2.89 9.38
N LEU A 64 19.61 -2.84 8.34
CA LEU A 64 18.29 -2.23 8.43
C LEU A 64 17.38 -2.99 9.41
N VAL A 65 17.39 -4.33 9.36
CA VAL A 65 16.57 -5.15 10.29
C VAL A 65 16.98 -4.91 11.74
N GLN A 66 18.29 -4.79 12.01
CA GLN A 66 18.81 -4.47 13.34
C GLN A 66 18.38 -3.07 13.79
N ALA A 67 18.50 -2.08 12.91
CA ALA A 67 18.08 -0.70 13.20
C ALA A 67 16.57 -0.62 13.50
N ILE A 68 15.73 -1.26 12.67
CA ILE A 68 14.28 -1.34 12.90
C ILE A 68 14.00 -2.01 14.25
N SER A 69 14.66 -3.13 14.55
CA SER A 69 14.45 -3.86 15.80
C SER A 69 14.82 -3.01 17.02
N PHE A 70 15.94 -2.27 16.94
CA PHE A 70 16.36 -1.34 17.99
C PHE A 70 15.33 -0.23 18.20
N TRP A 71 14.92 0.46 17.14
CA TRP A 71 13.98 1.59 17.27
C TRP A 71 12.57 1.16 17.66
N VAL A 72 12.12 -0.02 17.23
CA VAL A 72 10.85 -0.60 17.68
C VAL A 72 10.92 -0.93 19.18
N ALA A 73 12.04 -1.44 19.68
CA ALA A 73 12.22 -1.74 21.11
C ALA A 73 12.24 -0.47 21.98
N GLN A 74 12.74 0.65 21.45
CA GLN A 74 12.75 1.95 22.14
C GLN A 74 11.43 2.73 22.02
N SER A 75 10.50 2.25 21.19
CA SER A 75 9.26 2.97 20.90
C SER A 75 8.30 2.97 22.10
N PRO A 76 7.62 4.09 22.40
CA PRO A 76 6.59 4.14 23.44
C PRO A 76 5.29 3.42 23.04
N ILE A 77 5.19 2.92 21.80
CA ILE A 77 3.97 2.36 21.23
C ILE A 77 3.73 0.95 21.81
N ARG A 78 2.69 0.85 22.64
CA ARG A 78 2.16 -0.44 23.13
C ARG A 78 1.40 -1.17 22.03
N ASP A 79 1.41 -2.50 22.09
CA ASP A 79 0.69 -3.39 21.15
C ASP A 79 1.01 -3.12 19.67
N MET A 80 2.29 -2.90 19.35
CA MET A 80 2.77 -2.58 18.00
C MET A 80 2.21 -3.52 16.92
N GLU A 81 2.14 -4.83 17.18
CA GLU A 81 1.62 -5.81 16.21
C GLU A 81 0.13 -5.61 15.90
N LYS A 82 -0.70 -5.35 16.93
CA LYS A 82 -2.13 -5.11 16.72
C LYS A 82 -2.34 -3.79 15.99
N LYS A 83 -1.62 -2.74 16.40
CA LYS A 83 -1.70 -1.42 15.77
C LYS A 83 -1.21 -1.47 14.32
N SER A 84 -0.11 -2.17 14.02
CA SER A 84 0.43 -2.28 12.66
C SER A 84 -0.51 -3.06 11.75
N LYS A 85 -1.16 -4.12 12.25
CA LYS A 85 -2.19 -4.87 11.53
C LYS A 85 -3.42 -4.00 11.26
N SER A 86 -3.90 -3.27 12.26
CA SER A 86 -5.02 -2.33 12.12
C SER A 86 -4.71 -1.23 11.10
N PHE A 87 -3.53 -0.63 11.21
CA PHE A 87 -3.05 0.40 10.30
C PHE A 87 -2.90 -0.12 8.87
N SER A 88 -2.37 -1.33 8.69
CA SER A 88 -2.32 -2.00 7.39
C SER A 88 -3.72 -2.17 6.79
N ASN A 89 -4.68 -2.66 7.59
CA ASN A 89 -6.07 -2.83 7.14
C ASN A 89 -6.68 -1.49 6.75
N TYR A 90 -6.43 -0.45 7.53
CA TYR A 90 -6.87 0.90 7.24
C TYR A 90 -6.32 1.38 5.89
N LEU A 91 -5.00 1.33 5.67
CA LEU A 91 -4.37 1.71 4.40
C LEU A 91 -4.96 0.94 3.21
N TRP A 92 -5.17 -0.37 3.35
CA TRP A 92 -5.79 -1.21 2.32
C TRP A 92 -7.26 -0.86 2.05
N SER A 93 -7.99 -0.37 3.05
CA SER A 93 -9.41 0.00 2.90
C SER A 93 -9.63 1.37 2.26
N ARG A 94 -8.57 2.19 2.15
CA ARG A 94 -8.67 3.56 1.63
C ARG A 94 -9.10 3.55 0.16
N LYS A 95 -10.01 4.47 -0.17
CA LYS A 95 -10.46 4.72 -1.54
C LYS A 95 -10.01 6.10 -1.98
N ARG A 96 -9.95 6.34 -3.29
CA ARG A 96 -9.72 7.69 -3.82
C ARG A 96 -10.89 8.61 -3.45
N PRO A 97 -10.65 9.92 -3.26
CA PRO A 97 -11.74 10.89 -3.15
C PRO A 97 -12.68 10.75 -4.36
N ILE A 98 -13.99 10.83 -4.11
CA ILE A 98 -14.98 10.81 -5.18
C ILE A 98 -14.95 12.16 -5.92
N GLU A 99 -14.97 12.12 -7.25
CA GLU A 99 -15.07 13.33 -8.05
C GLU A 99 -16.46 13.96 -7.94
N LEU A 100 -16.55 15.28 -8.08
CA LEU A 100 -17.82 16.01 -8.02
C LEU A 100 -18.85 15.50 -9.03
N LYS A 101 -18.40 15.08 -10.22
CA LYS A 101 -19.27 14.53 -11.27
C LYS A 101 -19.96 13.25 -10.80
N ASP A 102 -19.21 12.34 -10.20
CA ASP A 102 -19.74 11.07 -9.72
C ASP A 102 -20.57 11.24 -8.46
N LEU A 103 -20.20 12.19 -7.59
CA LEU A 103 -21.02 12.58 -6.44
C LEU A 103 -22.39 13.11 -6.87
N ARG A 104 -22.45 13.95 -7.91
CA ARG A 104 -23.71 14.46 -8.49
C ARG A 104 -24.56 13.35 -9.10
N LYS A 105 -23.96 12.45 -9.88
CA LYS A 105 -24.68 11.28 -10.43
C LYS A 105 -25.26 10.42 -9.30
N LYS A 106 -24.47 10.17 -8.26
CA LYS A 106 -24.91 9.42 -7.08
C LYS A 106 -26.06 10.13 -6.36
N ALA A 107 -26.00 11.46 -6.23
CA ALA A 107 -27.08 12.27 -5.66
C ALA A 107 -28.38 12.11 -6.44
N GLN A 108 -28.33 12.23 -7.78
CA GLN A 108 -29.50 12.05 -8.65
C GLN A 108 -30.09 10.64 -8.53
N LEU A 109 -29.25 9.60 -8.50
CA LEU A 109 -29.71 8.22 -8.32
C LEU A 109 -30.36 8.01 -6.95
N LEU A 110 -29.81 8.59 -5.88
CA LEU A 110 -30.39 8.53 -4.54
C LEU A 110 -31.70 9.30 -4.46
N GLU A 111 -31.78 10.47 -5.08
CA GLU A 111 -33.00 11.26 -5.15
C GLU A 111 -34.11 10.51 -5.89
N GLN A 112 -33.81 9.91 -7.05
CA GLN A 112 -34.76 9.08 -7.79
C GLN A 112 -35.24 7.86 -6.98
N LYS A 113 -34.33 7.21 -6.24
CA LYS A 113 -34.71 6.09 -5.35
C LYS A 113 -35.62 6.56 -4.23
N LEU A 114 -35.24 7.63 -3.52
CA LEU A 114 -36.03 8.16 -2.41
C LEU A 114 -37.40 8.70 -2.85
N ARG A 115 -37.49 9.28 -4.05
CA ARG A 115 -38.79 9.66 -4.66
C ARG A 115 -39.66 8.44 -4.94
N LYS A 116 -39.10 7.39 -5.56
CA LYS A 116 -39.82 6.13 -5.81
C LYS A 116 -40.30 5.48 -4.50
N ASP A 117 -39.45 5.46 -3.48
CA ASP A 117 -39.80 4.92 -2.16
C ASP A 117 -40.90 5.76 -1.49
N ALA A 118 -40.88 7.09 -1.67
CA ALA A 118 -41.91 7.99 -1.19
C ALA A 118 -43.24 7.86 -1.97
N GLU A 119 -43.21 7.68 -3.29
CA GLU A 119 -44.40 7.45 -4.12
C GLU A 119 -45.14 6.16 -3.71
N VAL A 120 -44.40 5.10 -3.37
CA VAL A 120 -44.96 3.87 -2.80
C VAL A 120 -45.64 4.13 -1.44
N LEU A 121 -45.11 5.05 -0.63
CA LEU A 121 -45.67 5.40 0.69
C LEU A 121 -46.85 6.40 0.60
N VAL A 122 -46.87 7.31 -0.39
CA VAL A 122 -47.89 8.36 -0.55
C VAL A 122 -49.23 7.81 -1.08
N GLN A 123 -49.25 6.64 -1.72
CA GLN A 123 -50.50 5.92 -2.02
C GLN A 123 -51.34 5.59 -0.77
N GLN A 124 -50.82 5.78 0.45
CA GLN A 124 -51.51 5.47 1.70
C GLN A 124 -51.90 6.67 2.58
N LYS A 125 -51.27 7.86 2.46
CA LYS A 125 -51.67 9.07 3.23
C LYS A 125 -51.29 10.34 2.47
N GLY A 126 -52.29 11.20 2.22
CA GLY A 126 -52.11 12.47 1.53
C GLY A 126 -51.45 13.55 2.39
N GLY A 127 -50.52 14.31 1.80
CA GLY A 127 -50.00 15.53 2.42
C GLY A 127 -48.85 16.25 1.69
N SER A 128 -49.15 17.49 1.28
CA SER A 128 -48.44 18.78 1.49
C SER A 128 -47.03 19.10 0.91
N LEU A 129 -46.79 20.41 0.70
CA LEU A 129 -45.80 21.08 -0.17
C LEU A 129 -44.38 21.29 0.39
N ASP A 130 -44.04 20.74 1.57
CA ASP A 130 -42.75 20.94 2.29
C ASP A 130 -41.74 19.78 2.09
N GLU A 131 -42.00 18.93 1.09
CA GLU A 131 -41.28 17.66 0.85
C GLU A 131 -39.93 17.85 0.14
N SER A 132 -39.76 18.94 -0.63
CA SER A 132 -38.56 19.13 -1.46
C SER A 132 -37.29 19.34 -0.63
N ASP A 133 -37.34 20.20 0.39
CA ASP A 133 -36.17 20.46 1.22
C ASP A 133 -35.88 19.30 2.19
N LYS A 134 -36.93 18.61 2.66
CA LYS A 134 -36.78 17.34 3.41
C LYS A 134 -36.14 16.26 2.56
N LEU A 135 -36.53 16.13 1.29
CA LEU A 135 -35.92 15.20 0.34
C LEU A 135 -34.44 15.54 0.10
N LYS A 136 -34.10 16.81 -0.13
CA LYS A 136 -32.70 17.24 -0.26
C LYS A 136 -31.88 16.89 0.99
N GLN A 137 -32.39 17.13 2.19
CA GLN A 137 -31.70 16.77 3.44
C GLN A 137 -31.52 15.25 3.59
N LYS A 138 -32.54 14.46 3.23
CA LYS A 138 -32.44 12.99 3.20
C LYS A 138 -31.39 12.52 2.20
N VAL A 139 -31.36 13.09 0.99
CA VAL A 139 -30.36 12.78 -0.05
C VAL A 139 -28.96 13.14 0.44
N LEU A 140 -28.75 14.34 1.00
CA LEU A 140 -27.44 14.75 1.54
C LEU A 140 -26.97 13.83 2.66
N THR A 141 -27.87 13.42 3.55
CA THR A 141 -27.57 12.47 4.64
C THR A 141 -27.17 11.10 4.08
N ALA A 142 -27.93 10.58 3.12
CA ALA A 142 -27.63 9.31 2.45
C ALA A 142 -26.30 9.36 1.69
N ILE A 143 -25.99 10.48 1.03
CA ILE A 143 -24.69 10.68 0.38
C ILE A 143 -23.57 10.63 1.40
N ARG A 144 -23.67 11.34 2.54
CA ARG A 144 -22.64 11.34 3.59
C ARG A 144 -22.40 9.95 4.16
N GLN A 145 -23.46 9.17 4.40
CA GLN A 145 -23.37 7.82 4.97
C GLN A 145 -22.83 6.78 3.99
N THR A 146 -23.18 6.91 2.70
CA THR A 146 -22.81 5.91 1.68
C THR A 146 -21.52 6.26 0.95
N THR A 147 -20.98 7.46 1.13
CA THR A 147 -19.76 7.91 0.46
C THR A 147 -18.59 7.73 1.39
N PHE A 148 -17.51 7.14 0.86
CA PHE A 148 -16.28 6.98 1.63
C PHE A 148 -15.78 8.34 2.08
N HIS A 149 -15.63 8.51 3.39
CA HIS A 149 -15.06 9.71 3.97
C HIS A 149 -13.55 9.69 3.77
N TRP A 150 -13.11 10.32 2.68
CA TRP A 150 -11.70 10.50 2.44
C TRP A 150 -11.17 11.61 3.35
N GLU A 151 -10.10 11.29 4.06
CA GLU A 151 -9.35 12.24 4.87
C GLU A 151 -7.87 12.10 4.56
N GLU A 152 -7.16 13.21 4.51
CA GLU A 152 -5.71 13.23 4.36
C GLU A 152 -5.05 12.49 5.54
N LEU A 153 -4.14 11.57 5.24
CA LEU A 153 -3.38 10.88 6.27
C LEU A 153 -2.12 11.67 6.60
N LYS A 154 -2.13 12.38 7.72
CA LYS A 154 -0.97 13.12 8.23
C LYS A 154 -0.11 12.20 9.09
N TYR A 155 1.09 11.87 8.61
CA TYR A 155 2.00 10.99 9.33
C TYR A 155 2.64 11.69 10.52
N THR A 156 2.15 11.35 11.71
CA THR A 156 2.80 11.63 12.99
C THR A 156 3.98 10.69 13.23
N GLU A 157 4.75 10.90 14.30
CA GLU A 157 5.80 9.96 14.70
C GLU A 157 5.27 8.53 14.87
N GLU A 158 4.17 8.35 15.61
CA GLU A 158 3.56 7.03 15.82
C GLU A 158 3.12 6.38 14.50
N LEU A 159 2.43 7.12 13.63
CA LEU A 159 1.99 6.59 12.34
C LEU A 159 3.17 6.29 11.40
N SER A 160 4.27 7.03 11.50
CA SER A 160 5.49 6.78 10.72
C SER A 160 6.13 5.46 11.12
N PHE A 161 6.21 5.18 12.43
CA PHE A 161 6.65 3.87 12.94
C PHE A 161 5.73 2.73 12.48
N LEU A 162 4.41 2.92 12.59
CA LEU A 162 3.45 1.93 12.12
C LEU A 162 3.57 1.70 10.61
N TYR A 163 3.80 2.76 9.82
CA TYR A 163 4.03 2.67 8.39
C TYR A 163 5.32 1.89 8.07
N MET A 164 6.42 2.20 8.74
CA MET A 164 7.69 1.48 8.58
C MET A 164 7.48 -0.02 8.81
N VAL A 165 6.90 -0.41 9.94
CA VAL A 165 6.69 -1.83 10.30
C VAL A 165 5.70 -2.53 9.35
N SER A 166 4.73 -1.80 8.79
CA SER A 166 3.68 -2.40 7.95
C SER A 166 3.96 -2.41 6.45
N ARG A 167 4.86 -1.55 5.95
CA ARG A 167 4.99 -1.28 4.51
C ARG A 167 6.42 -1.25 3.98
N MET A 168 7.42 -1.04 4.84
CA MET A 168 8.80 -0.80 4.36
C MET A 168 9.37 -2.01 3.61
N ASP A 169 9.09 -3.22 4.07
CA ASP A 169 9.52 -4.47 3.44
C ASP A 169 8.96 -4.66 2.03
N ALA A 170 7.65 -4.42 1.86
CA ALA A 170 6.98 -4.50 0.57
C ALA A 170 7.49 -3.42 -0.39
N ASN A 171 7.70 -2.19 0.10
CA ASN A 171 8.25 -1.09 -0.70
C ASN A 171 9.69 -1.40 -1.15
N TYR A 172 10.54 -1.87 -0.22
CA TYR A 172 11.91 -2.28 -0.52
C TYR A 172 11.95 -3.41 -1.57
N ALA A 173 11.11 -4.43 -1.42
CA ALA A 173 11.06 -5.56 -2.34
C ALA A 173 10.61 -5.15 -3.76
N ALA A 174 9.60 -4.29 -3.85
CA ALA A 174 9.10 -3.78 -5.14
C ALA A 174 10.18 -2.97 -5.88
N VAL A 175 10.85 -2.07 -5.17
CA VAL A 175 11.92 -1.22 -5.73
C VAL A 175 13.15 -2.05 -6.07
N SER A 176 13.55 -2.97 -5.20
CA SER A 176 14.67 -3.90 -5.46
C SER A 176 14.44 -4.73 -6.73
N ARG A 177 13.18 -5.12 -7.00
CA ARG A 177 12.84 -5.79 -8.26
C ARG A 177 13.05 -4.89 -9.46
N ALA A 178 12.59 -3.64 -9.43
CA ALA A 178 12.80 -2.69 -10.52
C ALA A 178 14.29 -2.41 -10.75
N PHE A 179 15.06 -2.20 -9.68
CA PHE A 179 16.51 -1.95 -9.77
C PHE A 179 17.29 -3.18 -10.24
N HIS A 180 16.92 -4.37 -9.81
CA HIS A 180 17.50 -5.61 -10.33
C HIS A 180 17.32 -5.72 -11.85
N GLU A 181 16.15 -5.34 -12.35
CA GLU A 181 15.87 -5.33 -13.78
C GLU A 181 16.74 -4.31 -14.55
N ILE A 182 16.99 -3.14 -13.97
CA ILE A 182 17.92 -2.14 -14.54
C ILE A 182 19.34 -2.72 -14.56
N GLN A 183 19.85 -3.21 -13.43
CA GLN A 183 21.20 -3.76 -13.31
C GLN A 183 21.45 -4.90 -14.30
N LYS A 184 20.46 -5.77 -14.54
CA LYS A 184 20.60 -6.90 -15.48
C LYS A 184 20.59 -6.48 -16.95
N ARG A 185 19.87 -5.41 -17.30
CA ARG A 185 19.78 -4.93 -18.69
C ARG A 185 20.86 -3.93 -19.05
N VAL A 186 21.35 -3.18 -18.05
CA VAL A 186 22.40 -2.16 -18.21
C VAL A 186 23.45 -2.36 -17.11
N PRO A 187 24.33 -3.37 -17.24
CA PRO A 187 25.31 -3.72 -16.19
C PRO A 187 26.30 -2.59 -15.89
N ASP A 188 26.57 -1.72 -16.87
CA ASP A 188 27.47 -0.58 -16.73
C ASP A 188 26.80 0.64 -16.07
N PHE A 189 25.50 0.56 -15.73
CA PHE A 189 24.81 1.63 -15.05
C PHE A 189 25.30 1.77 -13.60
N GLN A 190 26.03 2.86 -13.34
CA GLN A 190 26.62 3.19 -12.05
C GLN A 190 26.19 4.61 -11.63
N PRO A 191 24.98 4.77 -11.06
CA PRO A 191 24.49 6.08 -10.65
C PRO A 191 25.37 6.66 -9.55
N LYS A 192 25.66 7.95 -9.63
CA LYS A 192 26.43 8.69 -8.62
C LYS A 192 25.55 9.40 -7.61
N THR A 193 24.34 9.79 -8.01
CA THR A 193 23.38 10.50 -7.16
C THR A 193 22.00 9.85 -7.30
N LEU A 194 21.20 9.91 -6.23
CA LEU A 194 19.82 9.42 -6.21
C LEU A 194 18.90 10.48 -5.63
N LEU A 195 17.84 10.83 -6.37
CA LEU A 195 16.73 11.64 -5.87
C LEU A 195 15.51 10.74 -5.66
N ASP A 196 14.94 10.77 -4.45
CA ASP A 196 13.73 10.05 -4.07
C ASP A 196 12.67 11.04 -3.57
N PHE A 197 11.66 11.29 -4.41
CA PHE A 197 10.56 12.20 -4.10
C PHE A 197 9.35 11.44 -3.54
N GLY A 198 8.90 11.80 -2.34
CA GLY A 198 7.96 11.01 -1.56
C GLY A 198 8.66 9.82 -0.89
N SER A 199 9.88 10.04 -0.41
CA SER A 199 10.78 8.98 0.06
C SER A 199 10.31 8.23 1.31
N GLY A 200 9.39 8.81 2.08
CA GLY A 200 8.83 8.22 3.29
C GLY A 200 9.91 7.71 4.24
N THR A 201 9.95 6.39 4.47
CA THR A 201 10.91 5.75 5.38
C THR A 201 12.28 5.44 4.74
N GLY A 202 12.52 5.90 3.51
CA GLY A 202 13.81 5.73 2.82
C GLY A 202 14.04 4.34 2.20
N ALA A 203 12.97 3.56 1.95
CA ALA A 203 13.10 2.20 1.42
C ALA A 203 13.81 2.14 0.05
N VAL A 204 13.63 3.17 -0.79
CA VAL A 204 14.28 3.29 -2.11
C VAL A 204 15.79 3.45 -1.94
N SER A 205 16.24 4.35 -1.06
CA SER A 205 17.66 4.56 -0.79
C SER A 205 18.32 3.26 -0.32
N TRP A 206 17.67 2.51 0.57
CA TRP A 206 18.14 1.17 0.99
C TRP A 206 18.25 0.19 -0.17
N ALA A 207 17.25 0.13 -1.06
CA ALA A 207 17.28 -0.75 -2.22
C ALA A 207 18.38 -0.36 -3.21
N ALA A 208 18.56 0.95 -3.44
CA ALA A 208 19.59 1.49 -4.32
C ALA A 208 20.99 1.20 -3.78
N HIS A 209 21.22 1.44 -2.49
CA HIS A 209 22.51 1.19 -1.85
C HIS A 209 22.91 -0.28 -1.90
N ASN A 210 21.95 -1.20 -1.75
CA ASN A 210 22.24 -2.63 -1.83
C ASN A 210 22.68 -3.09 -3.23
N ILE A 211 22.43 -2.30 -4.29
CA ILE A 211 22.77 -2.63 -5.68
C ILE A 211 23.94 -1.78 -6.19
N TRP A 212 23.98 -0.50 -5.84
CA TRP A 212 24.91 0.51 -6.36
C TRP A 212 25.63 1.30 -5.24
N GLY A 213 25.73 0.76 -4.02
CA GLY A 213 26.32 1.45 -2.88
C GLY A 213 27.77 1.90 -3.09
N GLU A 214 28.53 1.21 -3.94
CA GLU A 214 29.90 1.60 -4.29
C GLU A 214 29.97 2.84 -5.18
N SER A 215 29.01 3.01 -6.12
CA SER A 215 29.00 4.13 -7.06
C SER A 215 28.23 5.34 -6.56
N LEU A 216 27.16 5.10 -5.78
CA LEU A 216 26.33 6.16 -5.20
C LEU A 216 27.10 6.95 -4.15
N LYS A 217 27.12 8.28 -4.29
CA LYS A 217 27.79 9.24 -3.42
C LYS A 217 26.83 10.19 -2.71
N GLU A 218 25.64 10.40 -3.27
CA GLU A 218 24.66 11.32 -2.72
C GLU A 218 23.25 10.72 -2.79
N TYR A 219 22.50 10.87 -1.69
CA TYR A 219 21.11 10.48 -1.55
C TYR A 219 20.30 11.71 -1.16
N MET A 220 19.36 12.12 -2.00
CA MET A 220 18.45 13.22 -1.76
C MET A 220 17.04 12.68 -1.54
N ASN A 221 16.59 12.72 -0.29
CA ASN A 221 15.30 12.19 0.14
C ASN A 221 14.35 13.36 0.44
N ILE A 222 13.27 13.47 -0.33
CA ILE A 222 12.26 14.53 -0.19
C ILE A 222 10.94 13.90 0.23
N ASP A 223 10.29 14.43 1.26
CA ASP A 223 8.96 14.04 1.70
C ASP A 223 8.26 15.21 2.40
N CYS A 224 6.92 15.21 2.43
CA CYS A 224 6.16 16.23 3.15
C CYS A 224 6.09 15.96 4.66
N SER A 225 6.27 14.71 5.10
CA SER A 225 6.27 14.36 6.52
C SER A 225 7.67 14.45 7.13
N VAL A 226 7.85 15.44 7.99
CA VAL A 226 9.07 15.59 8.82
C VAL A 226 9.33 14.36 9.68
N HIS A 227 8.27 13.72 10.19
CA HIS A 227 8.40 12.51 11.01
C HIS A 227 8.89 11.30 10.21
N MET A 228 8.45 11.15 8.96
CA MET A 228 8.98 10.10 8.09
C MET A 228 10.45 10.35 7.73
N LEU A 229 10.81 11.59 7.39
CA LEU A 229 12.20 11.95 7.10
C LEU A 229 13.11 11.72 8.31
N SER A 230 12.68 12.13 9.52
CA SER A 230 13.44 11.88 10.75
C SER A 230 13.62 10.37 11.01
N LEU A 231 12.59 9.56 10.76
CA LEU A 231 12.71 8.11 10.87
C LEU A 231 13.65 7.53 9.81
N ALA A 232 13.54 7.99 8.55
CA ALA A 232 14.41 7.56 7.47
C ALA A 232 15.88 7.87 7.79
N GLU A 233 16.18 9.07 8.28
CA GLU A 233 17.52 9.48 8.70
C GLU A 233 18.06 8.56 9.82
N LYS A 234 17.26 8.29 10.86
CA LYS A 234 17.62 7.37 11.95
C LYS A 234 17.96 5.96 11.44
N LEU A 235 17.22 5.48 10.43
CA LEU A 235 17.50 4.18 9.81
C LEU A 235 18.78 4.24 8.98
N MET A 236 18.93 5.25 8.12
CA MET A 236 20.09 5.40 7.23
C MET A 236 21.42 5.54 7.97
N ARG A 237 21.44 6.16 9.14
CA ARG A 237 22.65 6.19 10.00
C ARG A 237 23.17 4.79 10.36
N ALA A 238 22.30 3.79 10.40
CA ALA A 238 22.71 2.41 10.69
C ALA A 238 23.34 1.68 9.49
N GLY A 239 23.13 2.19 8.27
CA GLY A 239 23.69 1.59 7.05
C GLY A 239 24.89 2.34 6.48
N ASN A 240 25.51 3.24 7.26
CA ASN A 240 26.64 4.07 6.82
C ASN A 240 26.37 4.87 5.52
N PHE A 241 25.13 5.33 5.34
CA PHE A 241 24.75 6.20 4.21
C PHE A 241 25.28 7.63 4.35
N LEU A 242 25.63 8.02 5.58
CA LEU A 242 25.97 9.37 6.02
C LEU A 242 27.36 9.38 6.66
#